data_AF-A0A7W8SK88-F1
#
_entry.id   AF-A0A7W8SK88-F1
#
_cell.length_a   1.000
_cell.length_b   1.000
_cell.length_c   1.000
_cell.angle_alpha   90.00
_cell.angle_beta   90.00
_cell.angle_gamma   90.00
#
_symmetry.space_group_name_H-M   'P 1'
#
loop_
_entity.id
_entity.type
_entity.pdbx_description
1 polymer ?
#
loop_
_entity_poly.entity_id
_entity_poly.type
_entity_poly.pdbx_seq_one_letter_code
_entity_poly.pdbx_strand_id
1 'polypeptide(L)' 'MTQEIVASPEAIALTRIATAARDVQAASAALEKYFGAAEQAEPSTLELARFAASMQELRDAREEFDRLLSQSRRN' A
#
# COMPACT_ATOMS: atom_id res chain seq x y z
N MET A 1 8.37 8.51 -34.56
CA MET A 1 7.34 8.88 -33.57
C MET A 1 7.19 7.71 -32.62
N THR A 2 7.85 7.77 -31.47
CA THR A 2 7.65 6.82 -30.37
C THR A 2 6.30 7.15 -29.74
N GLN A 3 5.31 6.29 -29.95
CA GLN A 3 4.05 6.41 -29.22
C GLN A 3 4.36 6.15 -27.74
N GLU A 4 4.13 7.17 -26.90
CA GLU A 4 4.04 6.95 -25.46
C GLU A 4 2.94 5.93 -25.20
N ILE A 5 3.31 4.74 -24.74
CA ILE A 5 2.35 3.77 -24.24
C ILE A 5 1.87 4.31 -22.90
N VAL A 6 0.79 5.07 -22.92
CA VAL A 6 0.12 5.52 -21.70
C VAL A 6 -0.54 4.29 -21.07
N ALA A 7 -0.09 3.92 -19.87
CA ALA A 7 -0.67 2.82 -19.12
C ALA A 7 -2.16 3.09 -18.83
N SER A 8 -3.00 2.06 -18.88
CA SER A 8 -4.43 2.21 -18.58
C SER A 8 -4.63 2.71 -17.14
N PRO A 9 -5.75 3.40 -16.83
CA PRO A 9 -6.07 3.82 -15.47
C PRO A 9 -6.02 2.66 -14.46
N GLU A 10 -6.44 1.46 -14.85
CA GLU A 10 -6.38 0.25 -14.04
C GLU A 10 -4.93 -0.19 -13.77
N ALA A 11 -4.04 -0.11 -14.77
CA ALA A 11 -2.62 -0.45 -14.59
C ALA A 11 -1.90 0.54 -13.66
N ILE A 12 -2.27 1.81 -13.72
CA ILE A 12 -1.77 2.85 -12.80
C ILE A 12 -2.27 2.58 -11.38
N ALA A 13 -3.57 2.31 -11.22
CA ALA A 13 -4.16 1.98 -9.92
C ALA A 13 -3.56 0.70 -9.32
N LEU A 14 -3.30 -0.34 -10.13
CA LEU A 14 -2.63 -1.55 -9.68
C LEU A 14 -1.18 -1.28 -9.23
N THR A 15 -0.47 -0.39 -9.92
CA THR A 15 0.87 0.06 -9.52
C THR A 15 0.82 0.75 -8.16
N ARG A 16 -0.18 1.59 -7.92
CA ARG A 16 -0.39 2.25 -6.62
C ARG A 16 -0.65 1.24 -5.50
N ILE A 17 -1.48 0.22 -5.74
CA ILE A 17 -1.70 -0.89 -4.80
C ILE A 17 -0.37 -1.58 -4.47
N ALA A 18 0.42 -1.93 -5.50
CA ALA A 18 1.69 -2.63 -5.30
C ALA A 18 2.67 -1.80 -4.46
N THR A 19 2.72 -0.48 -4.66
CA THR A 19 3.54 0.43 -3.85
C THR A 19 3.05 0.48 -2.40
N ALA A 20 1.75 0.70 -2.17
CA ALA A 20 1.20 0.74 -0.82
C ALA A 20 1.40 -0.59 -0.06
N ALA A 21 1.32 -1.74 -0.75
CA ALA A 21 1.60 -3.04 -0.15
C ALA A 21 3.07 -3.18 0.31
N ARG A 22 4.02 -2.64 -0.46
CA ARG A 22 5.43 -2.61 -0.05
C ARG A 22 5.64 -1.71 1.17
N ASP A 23 4.92 -0.60 1.25
CA ASP A 23 5.00 0.31 2.41
C ASP A 23 4.43 -0.34 3.68
N VAL A 24 3.33 -1.09 3.57
CA VAL A 24 2.81 -1.92 4.67
C VAL A 24 3.82 -2.98 5.10
N GLN A 25 4.42 -3.70 4.15
CA GLN A 25 5.44 -4.70 4.44
C GLN A 25 6.64 -4.09 5.17
N ALA A 26 7.14 -2.95 4.70
CA ALA A 26 8.27 -2.26 5.31
C ALA A 26 7.95 -1.79 6.75
N ALA A 27 6.74 -1.25 6.98
CA ALA A 27 6.30 -0.86 8.31
C ALA A 27 6.13 -2.07 9.25
N SER A 28 5.58 -3.19 8.74
CA SER A 28 5.49 -4.45 9.51
C SER A 28 6.87 -4.97 9.90
N ALA A 29 7.81 -5.02 8.96
CA ALA A 29 9.18 -5.47 9.22
C ALA A 29 9.91 -4.58 10.25
N ALA A 30 9.57 -3.30 10.34
CA ALA A 30 10.07 -2.42 11.39
C ALA A 30 9.50 -2.80 12.76
N LEU A 31 8.19 -3.10 12.84
CA LEU A 31 7.54 -3.56 14.06
C LEU A 31 8.04 -4.94 14.52
N GLU A 32 8.36 -5.83 13.58
CA GLU A 32 8.84 -7.18 13.88
C GLU A 32 10.15 -7.19 14.69
N LYS A 33 10.97 -6.15 14.58
CA LYS A 33 12.22 -6.00 15.34
C LYS A 33 12.00 -5.97 16.86
N TYR A 34 10.82 -5.54 17.30
CA TYR A 34 10.45 -5.47 18.72
C TYR A 34 9.99 -6.81 19.30
N PHE A 35 9.65 -7.78 18.45
CA PHE A 35 9.22 -9.11 18.90
C PHE A 35 10.36 -10.15 18.99
N GLY A 36 11.54 -9.84 18.43
CA GLY A 36 12.67 -10.77 18.34
C GLY A 36 13.84 -10.54 19.31
N ALA A 37 13.94 -9.36 19.93
CA ALA A 37 15.01 -9.06 20.88
C ALA A 37 14.57 -9.42 22.31
N ALA A 38 15.50 -10.00 23.09
CA ALA A 38 15.27 -10.51 24.45
C ALA A 38 14.88 -9.44 25.51
N GLU A 39 14.59 -8.21 25.10
CA GLU A 39 14.10 -7.14 25.94
C GLU A 39 12.84 -6.55 25.31
N GLN A 40 11.81 -6.38 26.14
CA GLN A 40 10.46 -5.93 25.80
C GLN A 40 10.44 -4.46 25.36
N ALA A 41 11.19 -4.10 24.31
CA ALA A 41 11.13 -2.78 23.72
C ALA A 41 9.77 -2.64 23.04
N GLU A 42 8.91 -1.76 23.55
CA GLU A 42 7.62 -1.47 22.94
C GLU A 42 7.84 -0.64 21.66
N PRO A 43 7.18 -0.97 20.53
CA PRO A 43 7.24 -0.15 19.33
C PRO A 43 6.77 1.27 19.66
N SER A 44 7.45 2.26 19.08
CA SER A 44 7.06 3.65 19.32
C SER A 44 5.68 3.97 18.73
N THR A 45 4.96 4.90 19.34
CA THR A 45 3.69 5.43 18.80
C THR A 45 3.83 5.89 17.35
N LEU A 46 5.00 6.40 16.97
CA LEU A 46 5.30 6.83 15.61
C LEU A 46 5.32 5.65 14.63
N GLU A 47 5.90 4.51 15.00
CA GLU A 47 5.95 3.32 14.15
C GLU A 47 4.57 2.68 13.99
N LEU A 48 3.78 2.64 15.06
CA LEU A 48 2.39 2.21 15.01
C LEU A 48 1.55 3.13 14.10
N ALA A 49 1.71 4.45 14.24
CA ALA A 49 1.03 5.42 13.37
C ALA A 49 1.45 5.26 11.90
N ARG A 50 2.73 5.02 11.63
CA ARG A 50 3.23 4.76 10.27
C ARG A 50 2.62 3.49 9.69
N PHE A 51 2.55 2.41 10.46
CA PHE A 51 1.92 1.17 10.01
C PHE A 51 0.43 1.37 9.71
N ALA A 52 -0.30 2.04 10.59
CA ALA A 52 -1.71 2.37 10.38
C ALA A 52 -1.93 3.23 9.13
N ALA A 53 -1.07 4.24 8.89
CA ALA A 53 -1.13 5.08 7.70
C ALA A 53 -0.88 4.26 6.42
N SER A 54 0.14 3.39 6.38
CA SER A 54 0.40 2.52 5.23
C SER A 54 -0.78 1.58 4.95
N MET A 55 -1.43 1.04 5.99
CA MET A 55 -2.61 0.19 5.84
C MET A 55 -3.81 0.95 5.28
N GLN A 56 -4.02 2.19 5.71
CA GLN A 56 -5.06 3.06 5.18
C GLN A 56 -4.82 3.34 3.69
N GLU A 57 -3.58 3.65 3.30
CA GLU A 57 -3.28 3.91 1.89
C GLU A 57 -3.42 2.69 0.99
N LEU A 58 -3.09 1.49 1.50
CA LEU A 58 -3.34 0.25 0.78
C LEU A 58 -4.85 0.04 0.55
N ARG A 59 -5.67 0.34 1.56
CA ARG A 59 -7.12 0.27 1.44
C ARG A 59 -7.64 1.28 0.43
N ASP A 60 -7.20 2.52 0.49
CA ASP A 60 -7.66 3.57 -0.43
C ASP A 60 -7.27 3.26 -1.88
N ALA A 61 -6.06 2.73 -2.11
CA ALA A 61 -5.62 2.28 -3.43
C ALA A 61 -6.47 1.11 -3.96
N ARG A 62 -6.89 0.17 -3.09
CA ARG A 62 -7.78 -0.94 -3.44
C ARG A 62 -9.17 -0.44 -3.82
N GLU A 63 -9.75 0.47 -3.03
CA GLU A 63 -11.08 1.03 -3.29
C GLU A 63 -11.12 1.85 -4.61
N GLU A 64 -10.05 2.59 -4.91
CA GLU A 64 -9.88 3.29 -6.19
C GLU A 64 -9.91 2.32 -7.38
N PHE A 65 -9.15 1.23 -7.29
CA PHE A 65 -9.10 0.20 -8.32
C PHE A 65 -10.45 -0.51 -8.50
N ASP A 66 -11.12 -0.87 -7.41
CA ASP A 66 -12.43 -1.52 -7.46
C ASP A 66 -13.49 -0.60 -8.09
N ARG A 67 -13.39 0.73 -7.87
CA ARG A 67 -14.22 1.73 -8.54
C ARG A 67 -13.99 1.75 -10.05
N LEU A 68 -12.72 1.73 -10.49
CA LEU A 68 -12.36 1.69 -11.91
C LEU A 68 -12.89 0.41 -12.58
N LEU A 69 -12.72 -0.75 -11.95
CA LEU A 69 -13.25 -2.01 -12.48
C LEU A 69 -14.77 -2.01 -12.61
N SER A 70 -15.46 -1.40 -11.65
CA SER A 70 -16.92 -1.29 -11.67
C SER A 70 -17.43 -0.35 -12.76
N GLN A 71 -16.67 0.69 -13.10
CA GLN A 71 -16.96 1.60 -14.22
C GLN A 71 -16.66 0.94 -15.56
N SER A 72 -15.53 0.23 -15.68
CA SER A 72 -15.13 -0.49 -16.90
C SER A 72 -16.16 -1.55 -17.31
N ARG A 73 -16.77 -2.26 -16.35
CA ARG A 73 -17.84 -3.25 -16.62
C ARG A 73 -19.18 -2.64 -17.06
N ARG A 74 -19.39 -1.34 -16.86
CA ARG A 74 -20.63 -0.63 -17.21
C ARG A 74 -20.60 0.05 -18.59
N ASN A 75 -19.41 0.14 -19.19
CA ASN A 75 -19.20 0.61 -20.57
C ASN A 75 -19.13 -0.57 -21.54
#